data_AF-A0A9W8AM37-F1
#
_entry.id   AF-A0A9W8AM37-F1
#
_cell.length_a   1.000
_cell.length_b   1.000
_cell.length_c   1.000
_cell.angle_alpha   90.00
_cell.angle_beta   90.00
_cell.angle_gamma   90.00
#
_symmetry.space_group_name_H-M   'P 1'
#
loop_
_entity.id
_entity.type
_entity.pdbx_description
1 polymer ?
#
loop_
_entity_poly.entity_id
_entity_poly.type
_entity_poly.pdbx_seq_one_letter_code
_entity_poly.pdbx_strand_id
1 'polypeptide(L)'
;MESTLAPSTRPEAIDQLLNSVERYNPDNVEVLEEYLNTQCQHEENDLAANLAILKLYQFNPHLINLAALVRILGKALTNFFEADFNLCLYLLNEGVVQEEVVVKLLELKQAVEESNFGQFWQLLDNPEYRELVADIHNFDGAMRSTISHVVGMAYQTMDLKLAEQYFHLEGEPLKQWLDQLKWTIEGSIVQIPANQDNQVEPTVTTESIQFSQLTKIIGHSSAV
;
A
#
# COMPACT_ATOMS: atom_id res chain seq x y z
N MET A 1 10.46 20.76 1.89
CA MET A 1 9.55 19.61 1.85
C MET A 1 10.07 18.75 0.72
N GLU A 2 10.94 17.80 1.04
CA GLU A 2 11.34 16.77 0.07
C GLU A 2 10.07 16.09 -0.43
N SER A 3 9.91 16.00 -1.75
CA SER A 3 8.85 15.25 -2.39
C SER A 3 9.02 13.77 -2.08
N THR A 4 8.56 13.32 -0.91
CA THR A 4 8.54 11.94 -0.43
C THR A 4 7.61 11.02 -1.24
N LEU A 5 7.21 11.44 -2.45
CA LEU A 5 6.27 10.76 -3.34
C LEU A 5 6.86 10.52 -4.75
N ALA A 6 8.15 10.79 -4.95
CA ALA A 6 8.82 10.58 -6.24
C ALA A 6 9.66 9.31 -6.19
N PRO A 7 9.29 8.22 -6.89
CA PRO A 7 10.16 7.08 -7.01
C PRO A 7 11.42 7.48 -7.78
N SER A 8 12.57 6.89 -7.42
CA SER A 8 13.86 7.15 -8.07
C SER A 8 13.90 6.72 -9.54
N THR A 9 12.96 5.88 -9.95
CA THR A 9 12.79 5.38 -11.31
C THR A 9 11.95 6.30 -12.21
N ARG A 10 11.35 7.37 -11.65
CA ARG A 10 10.52 8.31 -12.41
C ARG A 10 11.32 8.96 -13.54
N PRO A 11 10.88 8.87 -14.80
CA PRO A 11 11.50 9.59 -15.91
C PRO A 11 11.45 11.12 -15.70
N GLU A 12 12.52 11.83 -16.07
CA GLU A 12 12.62 13.29 -15.89
C GLU A 12 11.47 14.05 -16.61
N ALA A 13 11.02 13.54 -17.76
CA ALA A 13 9.88 14.11 -18.49
C ALA A 13 8.58 14.05 -17.66
N ILE A 14 8.32 12.93 -16.96
CA ILE A 14 7.16 12.78 -16.09
C ILE A 14 7.29 13.67 -14.86
N ASP A 15 8.49 13.77 -14.29
CA ASP A 15 8.72 14.64 -13.12
C ASP A 15 8.48 16.12 -13.45
N GLN A 16 9.00 16.60 -14.58
CA GLN A 16 8.75 17.96 -15.06
C GLN A 16 7.26 18.20 -15.34
N LEU A 17 6.58 17.22 -15.96
CA LEU A 17 5.15 17.29 -16.24
C LEU A 17 4.34 17.42 -14.93
N LEU A 18 4.58 16.55 -13.95
CA LEU A 18 3.86 16.53 -12.67
C LEU A 18 4.09 17.78 -11.81
N ASN A 19 5.29 18.36 -11.89
CA ASN A 19 5.66 19.58 -11.15
C ASN A 19 5.28 20.88 -11.88
N SER A 20 4.79 20.80 -13.12
CA SER A 20 4.38 21.94 -13.92
C SER A 20 2.85 22.11 -14.00
N VAL A 21 2.41 23.16 -14.69
CA VAL A 21 0.98 23.39 -14.98
C VAL A 21 0.41 22.37 -15.97
N GLU A 22 1.28 21.69 -16.74
CA GLU A 22 0.91 20.66 -17.72
C GLU A 22 0.24 19.43 -17.09
N ARG A 23 0.36 19.26 -15.78
CA ARG A 23 -0.33 18.20 -15.02
C ARG A 23 -1.86 18.24 -15.11
N TYR A 24 -2.44 19.37 -15.52
CA TYR A 24 -3.89 19.56 -15.68
C TYR A 24 -4.31 19.61 -17.15
N ASN A 25 -3.37 19.48 -18.08
CA ASN A 25 -3.66 19.49 -19.50
C ASN A 25 -4.22 18.12 -19.92
N PRO A 26 -5.46 18.04 -20.44
CA PRO A 26 -6.07 16.78 -20.88
C PRO A 26 -5.29 16.08 -21.99
N ASP A 27 -4.52 16.81 -22.80
CA ASP A 27 -3.73 16.24 -23.90
C ASP A 27 -2.60 15.32 -23.40
N ASN A 28 -2.20 15.47 -22.13
CA ASN A 28 -1.15 14.66 -21.52
C ASN A 28 -1.66 13.35 -20.89
N VAL A 29 -2.97 13.08 -20.95
CA VAL A 29 -3.54 11.88 -20.31
C VAL A 29 -2.96 10.59 -20.91
N GLU A 30 -2.78 10.53 -22.23
CA GLU A 30 -2.23 9.35 -22.91
C GLU A 30 -0.79 9.05 -22.48
N VAL A 31 0.03 10.10 -22.30
CA VAL A 31 1.43 9.97 -21.84
C VAL A 31 1.47 9.41 -20.41
N LEU A 32 0.57 9.85 -19.54
CA LEU A 32 0.47 9.36 -18.17
C LEU A 32 -0.09 7.93 -18.11
N GLU A 33 -1.05 7.58 -18.97
CA GLU A 33 -1.56 6.21 -19.09
C GLU A 33 -0.50 5.24 -19.63
N GLU A 34 0.34 5.68 -20.58
CA GLU A 34 1.49 4.89 -21.04
C GLU A 34 2.49 4.66 -19.91
N TYR A 35 2.79 5.70 -19.12
CA TYR A 35 3.64 5.55 -17.94
C TYR A 35 3.03 4.59 -16.89
N LEU A 36 1.71 4.63 -16.68
CA LEU A 36 1.01 3.66 -15.83
C LEU A 36 1.20 2.23 -16.34
N ASN A 37 1.15 2.00 -17.65
CA ASN A 37 1.39 0.67 -18.22
C ASN A 37 2.83 0.19 -17.96
N THR A 38 3.82 1.08 -18.06
CA THR A 38 5.21 0.78 -17.67
C THR A 38 5.30 0.40 -16.19
N GLN A 39 4.63 1.15 -15.31
CA GLN A 39 4.57 0.83 -13.88
C GLN A 39 3.91 -0.53 -13.60
N CYS A 40 2.90 -0.94 -14.37
CA CYS A 40 2.29 -2.26 -14.27
C CYS A 40 3.26 -3.39 -14.67
N GLN A 41 4.21 -3.14 -15.57
CA GLN A 41 5.14 -4.15 -16.07
C GLN A 41 6.40 -4.31 -15.20
N HIS A 42 6.82 -3.26 -14.49
CA HIS A 42 8.12 -3.22 -13.81
C HIS A 42 8.05 -3.26 -12.26
N GLU A 43 6.91 -3.60 -11.67
CA GLU A 43 6.69 -3.58 -10.20
C GLU A 43 6.95 -2.21 -9.55
N GLU A 44 6.95 -1.13 -10.33
CA GLU A 44 7.15 0.23 -9.83
C GLU A 44 5.81 0.86 -9.43
N ASN A 45 5.79 1.71 -8.41
CA ASN A 45 4.58 2.43 -8.02
C ASN A 45 4.88 3.93 -7.84
N ASP A 46 4.21 4.74 -8.65
CA ASP A 46 4.23 6.20 -8.55
C ASP A 46 2.84 6.73 -8.21
N LEU A 47 2.57 6.86 -6.91
CA LEU A 47 1.28 7.36 -6.42
C LEU A 47 0.98 8.78 -6.97
N ALA A 48 1.98 9.65 -7.08
CA ALA A 48 1.75 11.02 -7.52
C ALA A 48 1.31 11.08 -9.00
N ALA A 49 1.89 10.23 -9.85
CA ALA A 49 1.45 10.08 -11.24
C ALA A 49 0.03 9.49 -11.31
N ASN A 50 -0.24 8.45 -10.53
CA ASN A 50 -1.54 7.79 -10.49
C ASN A 50 -2.66 8.75 -10.03
N LEU A 51 -2.42 9.53 -8.97
CA LEU A 51 -3.36 10.56 -8.51
C LEU A 51 -3.52 11.70 -9.53
N ALA A 52 -2.50 12.02 -10.33
CA ALA A 52 -2.62 13.02 -11.39
C ALA A 52 -3.57 12.55 -12.50
N ILE A 53 -3.49 11.27 -12.91
CA ILE A 53 -4.45 10.67 -13.87
C ILE A 53 -5.87 10.74 -13.33
N LEU A 54 -6.10 10.29 -12.08
CA LEU A 54 -7.43 10.33 -11.46
C LEU A 54 -7.96 11.77 -11.33
N LYS A 55 -7.09 12.74 -11.07
CA LYS A 55 -7.47 14.15 -11.02
C LYS A 55 -7.82 14.73 -12.40
N LEU A 56 -7.13 14.30 -13.46
CA LEU A 56 -7.51 14.65 -14.83
C LEU A 56 -8.88 14.09 -15.20
N TYR A 57 -9.16 12.84 -14.84
CA TYR A 57 -10.48 12.22 -15.00
C TYR A 57 -11.57 12.94 -14.20
N GLN A 58 -11.26 13.39 -12.98
CA GLN A 58 -12.19 14.17 -12.15
C GLN A 58 -12.60 15.48 -12.83
N PHE A 59 -11.66 16.17 -13.48
CA PHE A 59 -11.95 17.40 -14.23
C PHE A 59 -12.57 17.16 -15.60
N ASN A 60 -12.28 16.02 -16.23
CA ASN A 60 -12.68 15.70 -17.59
C ASN A 60 -13.35 14.32 -17.64
N PRO A 61 -14.64 14.19 -17.24
CA PRO A 61 -15.31 12.89 -17.17
C PRO A 61 -15.39 12.13 -18.50
N HIS A 62 -15.28 12.83 -19.63
CA HIS A 62 -15.30 12.24 -20.97
C HIS A 62 -14.00 11.50 -21.34
N LEU A 63 -12.91 11.73 -20.60
CA LEU A 63 -11.62 11.08 -20.80
C LEU A 63 -11.43 9.85 -19.89
N ILE A 64 -12.44 9.47 -19.10
CA ILE A 64 -12.33 8.35 -18.16
C ILE A 64 -12.07 7.05 -18.93
N ASN A 65 -10.92 6.45 -18.66
CA ASN A 65 -10.57 5.12 -19.10
C ASN A 65 -10.70 4.15 -17.90
N LEU A 66 -11.73 3.31 -17.93
CA LEU A 66 -11.98 2.35 -16.85
C LEU A 66 -10.84 1.34 -16.68
N ALA A 67 -10.15 0.95 -17.76
CA ALA A 67 -9.03 0.01 -17.67
C ALA A 67 -7.84 0.64 -16.94
N ALA A 68 -7.52 1.90 -17.23
CA ALA A 68 -6.48 2.63 -16.50
C ALA A 68 -6.84 2.83 -15.03
N LEU A 69 -8.11 3.13 -14.73
CA LEU A 69 -8.60 3.26 -13.36
C LEU A 69 -8.46 1.94 -12.57
N VAL A 70 -8.87 0.81 -13.16
CA VAL A 70 -8.73 -0.52 -12.56
C VAL A 70 -7.26 -0.84 -12.28
N ARG A 71 -6.35 -0.52 -13.20
CA ARG A 71 -4.90 -0.68 -12.99
C ARG A 71 -4.39 0.19 -11.83
N ILE A 72 -4.81 1.46 -11.76
CA ILE A 72 -4.42 2.36 -10.65
C ILE A 72 -4.89 1.82 -9.31
N LEU A 73 -6.16 1.42 -9.19
CA LEU A 73 -6.72 0.88 -7.96
C LEU A 73 -6.09 -0.48 -7.60
N GLY A 74 -5.87 -1.35 -8.58
CA GLY A 74 -5.18 -2.62 -8.37
C GLY A 74 -3.75 -2.43 -7.89
N LYS A 75 -3.00 -1.45 -8.41
CA LYS A 75 -1.67 -1.10 -7.90
C LYS A 75 -1.74 -0.53 -6.49
N ALA A 76 -2.71 0.34 -6.20
CA ALA A 76 -2.91 0.85 -4.85
C ALA A 76 -3.23 -0.28 -3.85
N LEU A 77 -3.89 -1.35 -4.30
CA LEU A 77 -4.18 -2.52 -3.48
C LEU A 77 -2.92 -3.30 -3.09
N THR A 78 -1.88 -3.32 -3.94
CA THR A 78 -0.60 -3.97 -3.59
C THR A 78 0.12 -3.32 -2.41
N ASN A 79 -0.18 -2.05 -2.12
CA ASN A 79 0.36 -1.29 -1.00
C ASN A 79 -0.75 -0.90 0.00
N PHE A 80 -1.64 -1.83 0.34
CA PHE A 80 -2.82 -1.57 1.17
C PHE A 80 -2.52 -1.08 2.60
N PHE A 81 -1.30 -1.26 3.10
CA PHE A 81 -0.90 -0.73 4.41
C PHE A 81 -0.85 0.80 4.39
N GLU A 82 -0.64 1.42 3.22
CA GLU A 82 -0.66 2.86 3.04
C GLU A 82 -2.05 3.39 2.66
N ALA A 83 -2.24 4.70 2.78
CA ALA A 83 -3.52 5.35 2.48
C ALA A 83 -3.81 5.47 0.97
N ASP A 84 -2.96 4.91 0.11
CA ASP A 84 -2.98 5.04 -1.35
C ASP A 84 -4.35 4.74 -1.96
N PHE A 85 -4.94 3.60 -1.59
CA PHE A 85 -6.24 3.20 -2.13
C PHE A 85 -7.33 4.20 -1.76
N ASN A 86 -7.33 4.65 -0.49
CA ASN A 86 -8.29 5.64 -0.02
C ASN A 86 -8.11 6.99 -0.73
N LEU A 87 -6.88 7.43 -0.95
CA LEU A 87 -6.58 8.65 -1.70
C LEU A 87 -7.09 8.58 -3.14
N CYS A 88 -6.92 7.43 -3.80
CA CYS A 88 -7.46 7.20 -5.14
C CYS A 88 -8.99 7.29 -5.14
N LEU A 89 -9.67 6.65 -4.19
CA LEU A 89 -11.13 6.68 -4.09
C LEU A 89 -11.69 8.09 -3.92
N TYR A 90 -11.06 8.96 -3.12
CA TYR A 90 -11.53 10.33 -2.91
C TYR A 90 -11.49 11.21 -4.18
N LEU A 91 -10.74 10.81 -5.20
CA LEU A 91 -10.71 11.52 -6.49
C LEU A 91 -11.76 11.01 -7.48
N LEU A 92 -12.38 9.86 -7.22
CA LEU A 92 -13.42 9.31 -8.07
C LEU A 92 -14.75 10.01 -7.86
N ASN A 93 -15.56 10.07 -8.92
CA ASN A 93 -16.94 10.56 -8.84
C ASN A 93 -17.88 9.43 -8.41
N GLU A 94 -19.07 9.78 -7.89
CA GLU A 94 -20.03 8.80 -7.37
C GLU A 94 -20.46 7.77 -8.41
N GLY A 95 -20.63 8.17 -9.69
CA GLY A 95 -21.03 7.26 -10.76
C GLY A 95 -19.97 6.19 -11.05
N VAL A 96 -18.71 6.57 -11.08
CA VAL A 96 -17.57 5.66 -11.32
C VAL A 96 -17.36 4.72 -10.15
N VAL A 97 -17.60 5.16 -8.91
CA VAL A 97 -17.49 4.30 -7.73
C VAL A 97 -18.55 3.18 -7.74
N GLN A 98 -19.70 3.41 -8.38
CA GLN A 98 -20.77 2.41 -8.51
C GLN A 98 -20.54 1.41 -9.65
N GLU A 99 -19.51 1.60 -10.48
CA GLU A 99 -19.16 0.65 -11.54
C GLU A 99 -18.77 -0.71 -10.95
N GLU A 100 -19.25 -1.79 -11.55
CA GLU A 100 -19.09 -3.16 -11.04
C GLU A 100 -17.61 -3.51 -10.79
N VAL A 101 -16.72 -3.08 -11.68
CA VAL A 101 -15.27 -3.31 -11.57
C VAL A 101 -14.66 -2.62 -10.35
N VAL A 102 -15.15 -1.43 -9.99
CA VAL A 102 -14.67 -0.68 -8.83
C VAL A 102 -15.24 -1.28 -7.54
N VAL A 103 -16.51 -1.69 -7.55
CA VAL A 103 -17.14 -2.39 -6.42
C VAL A 103 -16.40 -3.67 -6.09
N LYS A 104 -16.04 -4.49 -7.10
CA LYS A 104 -15.24 -5.71 -6.90
C LYS A 104 -13.86 -5.42 -6.28
N LEU A 105 -13.19 -4.36 -6.73
CA LEU A 105 -11.92 -3.92 -6.13
C LEU A 105 -12.09 -3.44 -4.68
N LEU A 106 -13.22 -2.80 -4.36
CA LEU A 106 -13.57 -2.40 -2.99
C LEU A 106 -13.80 -3.63 -2.10
N GLU A 107 -14.44 -4.69 -2.59
CA GLU A 107 -14.61 -5.95 -1.85
C GLU A 107 -13.25 -6.61 -1.54
N LEU A 108 -12.33 -6.65 -2.52
CA LEU A 108 -10.96 -7.13 -2.31
C LEU A 108 -10.23 -6.28 -1.27
N LYS A 109 -10.34 -4.95 -1.38
CA LYS A 109 -9.75 -4.01 -0.43
C LYS A 109 -10.29 -4.22 0.99
N GLN A 110 -11.60 -4.41 1.14
CA GLN A 110 -12.22 -4.68 2.44
C GLN A 110 -11.68 -5.97 3.08
N ALA A 111 -11.58 -7.06 2.30
CA ALA A 111 -11.05 -8.32 2.82
C ALA A 111 -9.61 -8.18 3.35
N VAL A 112 -8.82 -7.33 2.70
CA VAL A 112 -7.44 -7.03 3.10
C VAL A 112 -7.39 -6.10 4.32
N GLU A 113 -8.23 -5.06 4.38
CA GLU A 113 -8.34 -4.15 5.54
C GLU A 113 -8.82 -4.88 6.81
N GLU A 114 -9.71 -5.86 6.66
CA GLU A 114 -10.15 -6.74 7.76
C GLU A 114 -9.10 -7.78 8.17
N SER A 115 -7.92 -7.78 7.52
CA SER A 115 -6.85 -8.76 7.72
C SER A 115 -7.31 -10.22 7.49
N ASN A 116 -8.39 -10.41 6.72
CA ASN A 116 -8.88 -11.73 6.34
C ASN A 116 -8.25 -12.17 5.02
N PHE A 117 -6.93 -12.41 5.05
CA PHE A 117 -6.16 -12.74 3.86
C PHE A 117 -6.64 -14.04 3.19
N GLY A 118 -7.15 -15.01 3.95
CA GLY A 118 -7.71 -16.23 3.38
C GLY A 118 -8.96 -15.97 2.53
N GLN A 119 -9.87 -15.11 2.98
CA GLN A 119 -11.02 -14.70 2.18
C GLN A 119 -10.58 -13.89 0.95
N PHE A 120 -9.59 -13.00 1.10
CA PHE A 120 -9.02 -12.26 -0.02
C PHE A 120 -8.54 -13.19 -1.14
N TRP A 121 -7.73 -14.21 -0.82
CA TRP A 121 -7.25 -15.15 -1.84
C TRP A 121 -8.39 -15.96 -2.48
N GLN A 122 -9.38 -16.39 -1.69
CA GLN A 122 -10.55 -17.09 -2.23
C GLN A 122 -11.37 -16.21 -3.18
N LEU A 123 -11.50 -14.91 -2.88
CA LEU A 123 -12.13 -13.95 -3.80
C LEU A 123 -11.29 -13.78 -5.07
N LEU A 124 -9.98 -13.69 -4.93
CA LEU A 124 -9.06 -13.51 -6.06
C LEU A 124 -9.00 -14.73 -7.00
N ASP A 125 -9.21 -15.94 -6.48
CA ASP A 125 -9.27 -17.18 -7.26
C ASP A 125 -10.46 -17.19 -8.25
N ASN A 126 -11.49 -16.37 -8.01
CA ASN A 126 -12.59 -16.23 -8.96
C ASN A 126 -12.11 -15.48 -10.22
N PRO A 127 -12.37 -16.02 -11.44
CA PRO A 127 -11.89 -15.44 -12.70
C PRO A 127 -12.28 -13.96 -12.88
N GLU A 128 -13.45 -13.54 -12.39
CA GLU A 128 -13.91 -12.16 -12.52
C GLU A 128 -13.04 -11.18 -11.73
N TYR A 129 -12.55 -11.58 -10.55
CA TYR A 129 -11.65 -10.77 -9.75
C TYR A 129 -10.22 -10.85 -10.27
N ARG A 130 -9.82 -12.03 -10.77
CA ARG A 130 -8.48 -12.23 -11.32
C ARG A 130 -8.21 -11.37 -12.56
N GLU A 131 -9.22 -11.15 -13.39
CA GLU A 131 -9.15 -10.29 -14.57
C GLU A 131 -8.81 -8.83 -14.20
N LEU A 132 -9.32 -8.33 -13.08
CA LEU A 132 -9.10 -6.94 -12.63
C LEU A 132 -7.62 -6.64 -12.33
N VAL A 133 -6.85 -7.66 -11.95
CA VAL A 133 -5.42 -7.53 -11.60
C VAL A 133 -4.51 -8.26 -12.59
N ALA A 134 -5.05 -8.75 -13.71
CA ALA A 134 -4.29 -9.54 -14.68
C ALA A 134 -3.15 -8.74 -15.35
N ASP A 135 -3.36 -7.45 -15.54
CA ASP A 135 -2.39 -6.55 -16.19
C ASP A 135 -1.23 -6.14 -15.26
N ILE A 136 -1.31 -6.45 -13.96
CA ILE A 136 -0.31 -6.06 -12.97
C ILE A 136 0.71 -7.18 -12.82
N HIS A 137 1.94 -6.91 -13.21
CA HIS A 137 3.04 -7.87 -13.07
C HIS A 137 3.26 -8.22 -11.60
N ASN A 138 3.40 -9.53 -11.35
CA ASN A 138 3.70 -10.08 -10.03
C ASN A 138 2.76 -9.58 -8.90
N PHE A 139 1.48 -9.35 -9.20
CA PHE A 139 0.50 -8.88 -8.23
C PHE A 139 0.48 -9.75 -6.95
N ASP A 140 0.42 -11.08 -7.11
CA ASP A 140 0.37 -12.01 -5.98
C ASP A 140 1.63 -11.93 -5.11
N GLY A 141 2.81 -11.74 -5.72
CA GLY A 141 4.07 -11.58 -5.01
C GLY A 141 4.14 -10.26 -4.24
N ALA A 142 3.70 -9.16 -4.85
CA ALA A 142 3.60 -7.86 -4.20
C ALA A 142 2.64 -7.91 -3.01
N MET A 143 1.44 -8.50 -3.18
CA MET A 143 0.49 -8.72 -2.09
C MET A 143 1.10 -9.56 -0.97
N ARG A 144 1.74 -10.69 -1.27
CA ARG A 144 2.41 -11.52 -0.26
C ARG A 144 3.50 -10.75 0.49
N SER A 145 4.26 -9.89 -0.19
CA SER A 145 5.29 -9.06 0.45
C SER A 145 4.67 -8.10 1.47
N THR A 146 3.61 -7.40 1.08
CA THR A 146 2.90 -6.46 1.96
C THR A 146 2.21 -7.18 3.12
N ILE A 147 1.57 -8.33 2.87
CA ILE A 147 1.00 -9.19 3.92
C ILE A 147 2.10 -9.65 4.89
N SER A 148 3.27 -10.06 4.37
CA SER A 148 4.40 -10.48 5.20
C SER A 148 4.91 -9.35 6.09
N HIS A 149 4.93 -8.12 5.59
CA HIS A 149 5.29 -6.94 6.37
C HIS A 149 4.32 -6.72 7.54
N VAL A 150 3.01 -6.70 7.27
CA VAL A 150 1.97 -6.50 8.28
C VAL A 150 2.00 -7.61 9.33
N VAL A 151 2.12 -8.88 8.91
CA VAL A 151 2.22 -10.02 9.82
C VAL A 151 3.50 -9.94 10.65
N GLY A 152 4.62 -9.52 10.05
CA GLY A 152 5.90 -9.33 10.74
C GLY A 152 5.87 -8.28 11.85
N MET A 153 5.00 -7.26 11.71
CA MET A 153 4.76 -6.25 12.74
C MET A 153 3.81 -6.74 13.84
N ALA A 154 2.83 -7.56 13.50
CA ALA A 154 1.76 -7.96 14.44
C ALA A 154 2.04 -9.25 15.22
N TYR A 155 2.90 -10.14 14.72
CA TYR A 155 3.12 -11.47 15.28
C TYR A 155 4.58 -11.70 15.69
N GLN A 156 4.77 -12.43 16.79
CA GLN A 156 6.04 -13.05 17.18
C GLN A 156 6.05 -14.56 16.83
N THR A 157 4.88 -15.20 16.95
CA THR A 157 4.66 -16.61 16.64
C THR A 157 3.33 -16.77 15.91
N MET A 158 3.27 -17.67 14.93
CA MET A 158 2.06 -17.93 14.15
C MET A 158 1.93 -19.43 13.86
N ASP A 159 0.71 -19.97 13.83
CA ASP A 159 0.49 -21.36 13.42
C ASP A 159 0.82 -21.56 11.94
N LEU A 160 1.47 -22.68 11.59
CA LEU A 160 1.84 -22.99 10.20
C LEU A 160 0.63 -22.99 9.25
N LYS A 161 -0.52 -23.52 9.71
CA LYS A 161 -1.77 -23.53 8.93
C LYS A 161 -2.29 -22.13 8.63
N LEU A 162 -2.12 -21.20 9.58
CA LEU A 162 -2.53 -19.82 9.38
C LEU A 162 -1.59 -19.13 8.38
N ALA A 163 -0.29 -19.43 8.45
CA ALA A 163 0.69 -18.95 7.48
C ALA A 163 0.37 -19.45 6.05
N GLU A 164 0.05 -20.73 5.89
CA GLU A 164 -0.38 -21.32 4.61
C GLU A 164 -1.60 -20.57 4.03
N GLN A 165 -2.59 -20.29 4.88
CA GLN A 165 -3.79 -19.53 4.50
C GLN A 165 -3.48 -18.06 4.14
N TYR A 166 -2.59 -17.40 4.88
CA TYR A 166 -2.29 -15.98 4.68
C TYR A 166 -1.45 -15.72 3.44
N PHE A 167 -0.52 -16.61 3.12
CA PHE A 167 0.33 -16.47 1.93
C PHE A 167 -0.22 -17.19 0.71
N HIS A 168 -1.25 -18.04 0.86
CA HIS A 168 -1.79 -18.89 -0.20
C HIS A 168 -0.66 -19.69 -0.87
N LEU A 169 0.15 -20.33 -0.03
CA LEU A 169 1.29 -21.17 -0.41
C LEU A 169 1.32 -22.39 0.52
N GLU A 170 1.60 -23.56 -0.03
CA GLU A 170 1.69 -24.81 0.73
C GLU A 170 3.03 -25.51 0.48
N GLY A 171 3.58 -26.17 1.50
CA GLY A 171 4.76 -27.03 1.34
C GLY A 171 6.06 -26.27 1.07
N GLU A 172 6.73 -26.60 -0.04
CA GLU A 172 8.08 -26.10 -0.35
C GLU A 172 8.13 -24.61 -0.75
N PRO A 173 7.21 -24.07 -1.59
CA PRO A 173 7.13 -22.64 -1.87
C PRO A 173 6.98 -21.77 -0.61
N LEU A 174 6.21 -22.22 0.38
CA LEU A 174 6.04 -21.49 1.63
C LEU A 174 7.36 -21.40 2.39
N LYS A 175 8.12 -22.51 2.49
CA LYS A 175 9.43 -22.49 3.16
C LYS A 175 10.40 -21.52 2.49
N GLN A 176 10.46 -21.54 1.16
CA GLN A 176 11.33 -20.62 0.41
C GLN A 176 10.96 -19.16 0.67
N TRP A 177 9.65 -18.86 0.76
CA TRP A 177 9.17 -17.52 1.10
C TRP A 177 9.54 -17.11 2.53
N LEU A 178 9.32 -18.00 3.50
CA LEU A 178 9.68 -17.77 4.90
C LEU A 178 11.19 -17.59 5.09
N ASP A 179 12.01 -18.34 4.36
CA ASP A 179 13.47 -18.21 4.38
C ASP A 179 13.92 -16.82 3.88
N GLN A 180 13.28 -16.27 2.85
CA GLN A 180 13.55 -14.90 2.36
C GLN A 180 13.25 -13.85 3.44
N LEU A 181 12.20 -14.08 4.22
CA LEU A 181 11.80 -13.22 5.34
C LEU A 181 12.60 -13.48 6.63
N LYS A 182 13.45 -14.51 6.65
CA LYS A 182 14.19 -15.00 7.82
C LYS A 182 13.27 -15.51 8.94
N TRP A 183 12.10 -16.02 8.60
CA TRP A 183 11.18 -16.66 9.54
C TRP A 183 11.50 -18.15 9.63
N THR A 184 11.46 -18.73 10.83
CA THR A 184 11.83 -20.14 11.05
C THR A 184 10.62 -20.99 11.40
N ILE A 185 10.64 -22.27 11.00
CA ILE A 185 9.57 -23.22 11.31
C ILE A 185 10.02 -24.17 12.42
N GLU A 186 9.32 -24.15 13.54
CA GLU A 186 9.52 -25.05 14.68
C GLU A 186 8.30 -25.97 14.82
N GLY A 187 8.35 -27.11 14.12
CA GLY A 187 7.25 -28.08 14.11
C GLY A 187 6.00 -27.51 13.43
N SER A 188 5.01 -27.13 14.22
CA SER A 188 3.73 -26.57 13.74
C SER A 188 3.64 -25.04 13.87
N ILE A 189 4.69 -24.38 14.36
CA ILE A 189 4.71 -22.94 14.63
C ILE A 189 5.77 -22.27 13.76
N VAL A 190 5.43 -21.11 13.20
CA VAL A 190 6.32 -20.19 12.51
C VAL A 190 6.77 -19.11 13.51
N GLN A 191 8.08 -18.97 13.68
CA GLN A 191 8.72 -17.97 14.52
C GLN A 191 9.10 -16.76 13.66
N ILE A 192 8.69 -15.58 14.10
CA ILE A 192 8.92 -14.31 13.42
C ILE A 192 9.99 -13.54 14.20
N PRO A 193 11.05 -13.02 13.54
CA PRO A 193 12.09 -12.27 14.20
C PRO A 193 11.54 -11.05 14.93
N ALA A 194 12.03 -10.84 16.15
CA ALA A 194 11.61 -9.70 16.95
C ALA A 194 12.12 -8.38 16.33
N ASN A 195 11.24 -7.42 16.13
CA ASN A 195 11.49 -6.07 15.59
C ASN A 195 10.90 -5.01 16.55
N GLN A 196 11.04 -3.72 16.21
CA GLN A 196 10.54 -2.63 17.06
C GLN A 196 9.01 -2.64 17.21
N ASP A 197 8.28 -3.13 16.20
CA ASP A 197 6.82 -3.10 16.15
C ASP A 197 6.19 -4.30 16.87
N ASN A 198 6.84 -5.46 16.83
CA ASN A 198 6.34 -6.71 17.40
C ASN A 198 6.88 -7.00 18.82
N GLN A 199 7.82 -6.19 19.32
CA GLN A 199 8.30 -6.29 20.70
C GLN A 199 7.45 -5.43 21.65
N VAL A 200 7.03 -6.03 22.76
CA VAL A 200 6.34 -5.30 23.82
C VAL A 200 7.38 -4.51 24.61
N GLU A 201 7.59 -3.25 24.24
CA GLU A 201 8.38 -2.32 25.05
C GLU A 201 7.49 -1.66 26.11
N PRO A 202 7.69 -1.93 27.41
CA PRO A 202 6.97 -1.22 28.45
C PRO A 202 7.42 0.24 28.46
N THR A 203 6.58 1.13 27.94
CA THR A 203 6.81 2.57 28.06
C THR A 203 6.51 2.98 29.50
N VAL A 204 7.56 3.01 30.34
CA VAL A 204 7.44 3.54 31.69
C VAL A 204 7.36 5.06 31.58
N THR A 205 6.15 5.59 31.52
CA THR A 205 5.89 7.03 31.60
C THR A 205 6.16 7.51 33.02
N THR A 206 7.44 7.66 33.36
CA THR A 206 7.84 8.48 34.50
C THR A 206 8.10 9.88 33.97
N GLU A 207 7.29 10.84 34.44
CA GLU A 207 7.56 12.25 34.18
C GLU A 207 8.82 12.67 34.95
N SER A 208 9.99 12.42 34.34
CA SER A 208 11.26 12.95 34.81
C SER A 208 11.41 14.36 34.25
N ILE A 209 10.87 15.35 34.98
CA ILE A 209 11.07 16.76 34.65
C ILE A 209 12.54 17.08 34.96
N GLN A 210 13.31 17.39 33.92
CA GLN A 210 14.70 17.80 34.11
C GLN A 210 14.75 19.19 34.73
N PHE A 211 15.70 19.43 35.65
CA PHE A 211 15.85 20.74 36.31
C PHE A 211 16.02 21.92 35.32
N SER A 212 16.62 21.67 34.16
CA SER A 212 16.72 22.62 33.05
C SER A 212 15.36 23.10 32.54
N GLN A 213 14.34 22.23 32.53
CA GLN A 213 12.97 22.55 32.12
C GLN A 213 12.24 23.41 33.17
N LEU A 214 12.65 23.32 34.45
CA LEU A 214 12.13 24.13 35.55
C LEU A 214 12.83 25.50 35.68
N THR A 215 13.97 25.70 35.02
CA THR A 215 14.79 26.90 35.17
C THR A 215 14.05 28.17 34.73
N LYS A 216 13.17 28.08 33.71
CA LYS A 216 12.31 29.21 33.29
C LYS A 216 11.30 29.62 34.36
N ILE A 217 10.75 28.66 35.10
CA ILE A 217 9.76 28.91 36.14
C ILE A 217 10.46 29.51 37.38
N ILE A 218 11.58 28.91 37.81
CA ILE A 218 12.36 29.37 38.97
C ILE A 218 12.99 30.76 38.73
N GLY A 219 13.42 31.03 37.50
CA GLY A 219 13.99 32.33 37.11
C GLY A 219 12.98 33.49 37.21
N HIS A 220 11.69 33.24 36.92
CA HIS A 220 10.64 34.24 37.08
C HIS A 220 10.25 34.47 38.56
N SER A 221 10.32 33.44 39.40
CA SER A 221 9.98 33.54 40.83
C SER A 221 11.04 34.25 41.68
N SER A 222 12.28 34.36 41.20
CA SER A 222 13.42 34.93 41.94
C SER A 222 13.64 36.43 41.66
N ALA A 223 12.79 37.07 40.85
CA ALA A 223 12.90 38.48 40.46
C ALA A 223 11.94 39.42 41.23
N VAL A 224 11.40 38.96 42.36
CA VAL A 224 10.61 39.74 43.33
C VAL A 224 11.37 39.77 44.66
#